data_AF-A0A534NV70-F1
#
_entry.id   AF-A0A534NV70-F1
#
_cell.length_a   1.000
_cell.length_b   1.000
_cell.length_c   1.000
_cell.angle_alpha   90.00
_cell.angle_beta   90.00
_cell.angle_gamma   90.00
#
_symmetry.space_group_name_H-M   'P 1'
#
loop_
_entity.id
_entity.type
_entity.pdbx_description
1 polymer ?
#
loop_
_entity_poly.entity_id
_entity_poly.type
_entity_poly.pdbx_seq_one_letter_code
_entity_poly.pdbx_strand_id
1 'polypeptide(L)' 'MLFDTKAGPLRLRWNEGGITAIEMPELSPRQLRAELLEEKDGAPEFVHQAARALKAYLAGASEDLSQLPLDLSVLAPFQR' A
#
# COMPACT_ATOMS: atom_id res chain seq x y z
N MET A 1 -4.58 3.78 -1.86
CA MET A 1 -4.34 3.12 -3.16
C MET A 1 -4.47 1.63 -3.01
N LEU A 2 -5.50 1.06 -3.64
CA LEU A 2 -5.72 -0.38 -3.79
C LEU A 2 -4.95 -0.96 -5.00
N PHE A 3 -4.39 -2.16 -4.86
CA PHE A 3 -3.77 -2.93 -5.95
C PHE A 3 -3.78 -4.43 -5.64
N ASP A 4 -3.76 -5.26 -6.68
CA ASP A 4 -3.67 -6.73 -6.51
C ASP A 4 -2.25 -7.22 -6.27
N THR A 5 -2.13 -8.26 -5.45
CA THR A 5 -0.91 -9.04 -5.22
C THR A 5 -1.23 -10.54 -5.25
N LYS A 6 -0.20 -11.40 -5.21
CA LYS A 6 -0.41 -12.85 -5.09
C LYS A 6 -1.09 -13.27 -3.78
N ALA A 7 -0.94 -12.47 -2.72
CA ALA A 7 -1.56 -12.73 -1.41
C ALA A 7 -3.01 -12.21 -1.31
N GLY A 8 -3.51 -11.55 -2.37
CA GLY A 8 -4.78 -10.84 -2.37
C GLY A 8 -4.60 -9.32 -2.56
N PRO A 9 -5.70 -8.58 -2.58
CA PRO A 9 -5.66 -7.13 -2.73
C PRO A 9 -5.05 -6.45 -1.49
N LEU A 10 -4.21 -5.45 -1.71
CA LEU A 10 -3.65 -4.60 -0.66
C LEU A 10 -3.98 -3.14 -0.91
N ARG A 11 -4.19 -2.41 0.18
CA ARG A 11 -4.41 -0.97 0.20
C ARG A 11 -3.28 -0.27 0.94
N LEU A 12 -2.62 0.65 0.25
CA LEU A 12 -1.71 1.63 0.86
C LEU A 12 -2.45 2.89 1.26
N ARG A 13 -2.15 3.41 2.45
CA ARG A 13 -2.50 4.76 2.90
C ARG A 13 -1.23 5.56 3.10
N TRP A 14 -1.30 6.86 2.82
CA TRP A 14 -0.15 7.76 2.91
C TRP A 14 -0.60 9.17 3.27
N ASN A 15 0.37 9.98 3.68
CA ASN A 15 0.30 11.43 3.79
C ASN A 15 1.59 12.04 3.22
N GLU A 16 1.85 13.31 3.54
CA GLU A 16 3.07 14.02 3.11
C GLU A 16 4.36 13.44 3.72
N GLY A 17 4.28 12.79 4.89
CA GLY A 17 5.41 12.18 5.59
C GLY A 17 5.76 10.77 5.12
N GLY A 18 4.85 10.07 4.43
CA GLY A 18 5.09 8.74 3.90
C GLY A 18 3.89 7.81 3.98
N ILE A 19 4.15 6.51 3.91
CA ILE A 19 3.15 5.44 4.07
C ILE A 19 2.77 5.35 5.55
N THR A 20 1.47 5.39 5.80
CA THR A 20 0.89 5.36 7.15
C THR A 20 0.25 4.01 7.47
N ALA A 21 -0.18 3.27 6.46
CA ALA A 21 -0.76 1.94 6.64
C ALA A 21 -0.67 1.08 5.37
N ILE A 22 -0.61 -0.23 5.59
CA ILE A 22 -0.78 -1.29 4.59
C ILE A 22 -1.91 -2.19 5.09
N GLU A 23 -3.01 -2.27 4.35
CA GLU A 23 -4.24 -2.92 4.79
C GLU A 23 -4.67 -3.99 3.79
N MET A 24 -5.24 -5.09 4.30
CA MET A 24 -6.05 -6.03 3.50
C MET A 24 -7.52 -5.57 3.62
N PRO A 25 -8.11 -4.98 2.57
CA PRO A 25 -9.43 -4.40 2.68
C PRO A 25 -10.52 -5.47 2.73
N GLU A 26 -11.41 -5.39 3.72
CA GLU A 26 -12.60 -6.24 3.85
C GLU A 26 -13.74 -5.74 2.95
N LEU A 27 -13.53 -5.76 1.63
CA LEU A 27 -14.51 -5.32 0.63
C LEU A 27 -15.18 -6.50 -0.05
N SER A 28 -16.44 -6.30 -0.48
CA SER A 28 -17.06 -7.25 -1.40
C SER A 28 -16.33 -7.27 -2.76
N PRO A 29 -16.37 -8.37 -3.52
CA PRO A 29 -15.71 -8.47 -4.83
C PRO A 29 -16.12 -7.36 -5.81
N ARG A 30 -17.37 -6.87 -5.72
CA ARG A 30 -17.87 -5.77 -6.56
C ARG A 30 -17.21 -4.44 -6.20
N GLN A 31 -17.09 -4.14 -4.90
CA GLN A 31 -16.44 -2.91 -4.43
C GLN A 31 -14.95 -2.92 -4.76
N LEU A 32 -14.30 -4.06 -4.56
CA LEU A 32 -12.88 -4.22 -4.88
C LEU A 32 -12.59 -3.91 -6.36
N ARG A 33 -13.39 -4.50 -7.27
CA ARG A 33 -13.26 -4.24 -8.71
C ARG A 33 -13.46 -2.77 -9.06
N ALA A 34 -14.45 -2.12 -8.45
CA ALA A 34 -14.70 -0.70 -8.68
C ALA A 34 -13.48 0.14 -8.28
N GLU A 35 -12.95 -0.04 -7.07
CA GLU A 35 -11.79 0.73 -6.57
C GLU A 35 -10.46 0.42 -7.29
N LEU A 36 -10.33 -0.78 -7.88
CA LEU A 36 -9.20 -1.16 -8.72
C LEU A 36 -9.26 -0.51 -10.10
N LEU A 37 -10.47 -0.30 -10.62
CA LEU A 37 -10.72 0.37 -11.90
C LEU A 37 -10.62 1.89 -11.80
N GLU A 38 -10.81 2.46 -10.61
CA GLU A 38 -10.56 3.88 -10.39
C GLU A 38 -9.08 4.22 -10.61
N GLU A 39 -8.81 4.97 -11.68
CA GLU A 39 -7.49 5.56 -11.93
C GLU A 39 -7.04 6.38 -10.73
N LYS A 40 -5.84 6.09 -10.26
CA LYS A 40 -5.25 6.73 -9.08
C LYS A 40 -4.40 7.92 -9.46
N ASP A 41 -4.93 8.70 -10.40
CA ASP A 41 -4.33 9.93 -10.88
C ASP A 41 -4.19 10.89 -9.68
N GLY A 42 -2.96 11.03 -9.17
CA GLY A 42 -2.66 11.86 -7.99
C GLY A 42 -1.97 11.14 -6.83
N ALA A 43 -1.72 9.83 -6.90
CA ALA A 43 -0.82 9.20 -5.93
C ALA A 43 0.64 9.66 -6.16
N PRO A 44 1.38 10.08 -5.12
CA PRO A 44 2.79 10.44 -5.26
C PRO A 44 3.64 9.27 -5.75
N GLU A 45 4.77 9.57 -6.39
CA GLU A 45 5.66 8.56 -6.99
C GLU A 45 6.11 7.49 -5.97
N PHE A 46 6.42 7.88 -4.73
CA PHE A 46 6.84 6.94 -3.69
C PHE A 46 5.77 5.88 -3.38
N VAL A 47 4.49 6.20 -3.56
CA VAL A 47 3.37 5.25 -3.34
C VAL A 47 3.36 4.20 -4.45
N HIS A 48 3.64 4.61 -5.69
CA HIS A 48 3.79 3.68 -6.82
C HIS A 48 5.01 2.78 -6.65
N GLN A 49 6.14 3.34 -6.22
CA GLN A 49 7.35 2.58 -5.92
C GLN A 49 7.09 1.55 -4.80
N ALA A 50 6.41 1.97 -3.73
CA ALA A 50 6.02 1.07 -2.63
C ALA A 50 5.12 -0.07 -3.09
N ALA A 51 4.09 0.20 -3.89
CA ALA A 51 3.23 -0.86 -4.41
C ALA A 51 3.97 -1.84 -5.32
N ARG A 52 4.93 -1.37 -6.12
CA ARG A 52 5.79 -2.23 -6.94
C ARG A 52 6.68 -3.11 -6.08
N ALA A 53 7.35 -2.53 -5.09
CA ALA A 53 8.23 -3.24 -4.16
C ALA A 53 7.45 -4.31 -3.37
N LEU A 54 6.28 -3.96 -2.85
CA LEU A 54 5.40 -4.90 -2.14
C LEU A 54 4.91 -6.03 -3.04
N LYS A 55 4.52 -5.74 -4.30
CA LYS A 55 4.15 -6.79 -5.26
C LYS A 55 5.30 -7.76 -5.52
N ALA A 56 6.52 -7.25 -5.69
CA ALA A 56 7.70 -8.08 -5.92
C ALA A 56 8.04 -8.93 -4.69
N TYR A 57 8.08 -8.32 -3.51
CA TYR A 57 8.34 -8.99 -2.25
C TYR A 57 7.34 -10.12 -1.99
N LEU A 58 6.03 -9.85 -2.12
CA LEU A 58 4.98 -10.84 -1.95
C LEU A 58 4.94 -11.90 -3.06
N ALA A 59 5.58 -11.63 -4.21
CA ALA A 59 5.78 -12.62 -5.25
C ALA A 59 6.99 -13.53 -4.99
N GLY A 60 7.77 -13.28 -3.93
CA GLY A 60 8.94 -14.06 -3.52
C GLY A 60 10.28 -13.43 -3.90
N ALA A 61 10.30 -12.19 -4.40
CA ALA A 61 11.54 -11.48 -4.67
C ALA A 61 12.20 -11.00 -3.37
N SER A 62 13.54 -10.96 -3.35
CA SER A 62 14.30 -10.36 -2.25
C SER A 62 14.35 -8.84 -2.43
N GLU A 63 13.24 -8.18 -2.12
CA GLU A 63 13.12 -6.73 -2.16
C GLU A 63 13.37 -6.15 -0.76
N ASP A 64 14.26 -5.16 -0.64
CA ASP A 64 14.44 -4.43 0.62
C ASP A 64 13.37 -3.34 0.77
N LEU A 65 12.44 -3.56 1.69
CA LEU A 65 11.34 -2.64 1.99
C LEU A 65 11.72 -1.55 3.01
N SER A 66 12.92 -1.61 3.60
CA SER A 66 13.38 -0.63 4.60
C SER A 66 13.54 0.79 4.04
N GLN A 67 13.65 0.91 2.72
CA GLN A 67 13.80 2.18 2.00
C GLN A 67 12.47 2.91 1.79
N LEU A 68 11.34 2.28 2.09
CA LEU A 68 10.03 2.92 1.93
C LEU A 68 9.84 4.01 2.99
N PRO A 69 9.43 5.23 2.61
CA PRO A 69 9.15 6.28 3.58
C PRO A 69 7.92 5.88 4.40
N LEU A 70 8.10 5.74 5.71
CA LEU A 70 7.02 5.45 6.66
C LEU A 70 6.76 6.67 7.52
N ASP A 71 5.50 7.05 7.67
CA ASP A 71 5.09 8.01 8.69
C ASP A 71 4.42 7.27 9.85
N LEU A 72 5.20 6.98 10.89
CA LEU A 72 4.73 6.37 12.12
C LEU A 72 4.14 7.40 13.09
N SER A 73 4.17 8.71 12.79
CA SER A 73 3.64 9.75 13.68
C SER A 73 2.12 9.66 13.88
N VAL A 74 1.42 8.97 12.97
CA VAL A 74 -0.02 8.68 13.07
C VAL A 74 -0.37 7.62 14.13
N LEU A 75 0.62 6.88 14.63
CA LEU A 75 0.45 5.84 15.63
C LEU A 75 0.58 6.41 17.05
N ALA A 76 -0.17 5.85 18.01
CA ALA A 76 0.00 6.21 19.41
C ALA A 76 1.41 5.83 19.91
N PRO A 77 1.96 6.49 20.94
CA PRO A 77 3.34 6.25 21.39
C PRO A 77 3.68 4.79 21.71
N PHE A 78 2.73 4.02 22.23
CA PHE A 78 2.92 2.59 22.52
C PHE A 78 2.98 1.70 21.26
N GLN A 79 2.41 2.16 20.14
CA GLN A 79 2.30 1.40 18.89
C GLN A 79 3.45 1.65 17.91
N ARG A 80 4.33 2.62 18.20
CA ARG A 80 5.54 2.93 17.42
C ARG A 80 6.71 2.11 17.93
#